data_AF-A0A379XMJ9-F1
#
_entry.id   AF-A0A379XMJ9-F1
#
_cell.length_a   1.000
_cell.length_b   1.000
_cell.length_c   1.000
_cell.angle_alpha   90.00
_cell.angle_beta   90.00
_cell.angle_gamma   90.00
#
_symmetry.space_group_name_H-M   'P 1'
#
loop_
_entity.id
_entity.type
_entity.pdbx_description
1 polymer ?
#
loop_
_entity_poly.entity_id
_entity_poly.type
_entity_poly.pdbx_seq_one_letter_code
_entity_poly.pdbx_strand_id
1 'polypeptide(L)'
;MCWTAISQPPRGGKIGTPFSDLYSKAFGHCEPVSSDSHTSVECKAEGSQHISYVFSGEWSGPEGLMPPDDVLKNWDVRKIIWRR
;
A
#
# COMPACT_ATOMS: atom_id res chain seq x y z
N MET A 1 -19.15 15.18 -20.28
CA MET A 1 -18.71 15.91 -19.07
C MET A 1 -19.04 15.01 -17.88
N CYS A 2 -18.02 14.63 -17.12
CA CYS A 2 -18.07 13.84 -15.86
C CYS A 2 -18.89 12.54 -15.87
N TRP A 3 -18.45 11.55 -16.65
CA TRP A 3 -18.58 10.16 -16.19
C TRP A 3 -17.48 9.93 -15.16
N THR A 4 -17.69 10.43 -13.94
CA THR A 4 -16.86 10.06 -12.80
C THR A 4 -17.23 8.62 -12.49
N ALA A 5 -16.41 7.69 -12.98
CA ALA A 5 -16.56 6.27 -12.74
C ALA A 5 -16.62 6.02 -11.23
N ILE A 6 -17.81 5.61 -10.79
CA ILE A 6 -18.07 5.03 -9.48
C ILE A 6 -17.47 3.63 -9.55
N SER A 7 -16.20 3.50 -9.19
CA SER A 7 -15.57 2.19 -8.99
C SER A 7 -14.56 2.29 -7.87
N GLN A 8 -15.04 2.65 -6.68
CA GLN A 8 -14.45 2.08 -5.46
C GLN A 8 -14.93 0.63 -5.41
N PRO A 9 -14.07 -0.39 -5.62
CA PRO A 9 -14.40 -1.74 -5.20
C PRO A 9 -14.71 -1.70 -3.70
N PRO A 10 -15.61 -2.55 -3.18
CA PRO A 10 -15.98 -2.55 -1.76
C PRO A 10 -14.75 -2.88 -0.90
N ARG A 11 -14.01 -1.83 -0.51
CA ARG A 11 -12.99 -1.68 0.55
C ARG A 11 -12.39 -2.98 1.12
N GLY A 12 -11.82 -3.79 0.23
CA GLY A 12 -11.08 -4.98 0.58
C GLY A 12 -9.93 -5.13 -0.38
N GLY A 13 -8.84 -4.38 -0.16
CA GLY A 13 -7.57 -4.65 -0.81
C GLY A 13 -7.26 -6.13 -0.64
N LYS A 14 -7.16 -6.86 -1.74
CA LYS A 14 -6.81 -8.29 -1.72
C LYS A 14 -5.31 -8.40 -1.93
N ILE A 15 -4.76 -9.54 -1.55
CA ILE A 15 -3.38 -9.86 -1.91
C ILE A 15 -3.28 -9.81 -3.45
N GLY A 16 -2.26 -9.13 -3.97
CA GLY A 16 -2.09 -8.88 -5.41
C GLY A 16 -2.72 -7.58 -5.94
N THR A 17 -3.48 -6.84 -5.14
CA THR A 17 -3.99 -5.52 -5.56
C THR A 17 -2.83 -4.51 -5.61
N PRO A 18 -2.65 -3.77 -6.72
CA PRO A 18 -1.61 -2.76 -6.82
C PRO A 18 -1.92 -1.57 -5.90
N PHE A 19 -0.87 -0.96 -5.35
CA PHE A 19 -0.99 0.20 -4.46
C PHE A 19 -1.82 1.33 -5.08
N SER A 20 -1.62 1.62 -6.37
CA SER A 20 -2.29 2.72 -7.08
C SER A 20 -3.82 2.59 -7.14
N ASP A 21 -4.38 1.40 -6.93
CA ASP A 21 -5.81 1.14 -6.92
C ASP A 21 -6.44 1.43 -5.55
N LEU A 22 -5.63 1.28 -4.48
CA LEU A 22 -6.05 1.47 -3.10
C LEU A 22 -5.73 2.87 -2.57
N TYR A 23 -4.58 3.41 -2.95
CA TYR A 23 -4.05 4.67 -2.46
C TYR A 23 -3.42 5.48 -3.58
N SER A 24 -3.73 6.77 -3.62
CA SER A 24 -3.03 7.71 -4.51
C SER A 24 -1.76 8.28 -3.89
N LYS A 25 -1.60 8.15 -2.56
CA LYS A 25 -0.47 8.69 -1.80
C LYS A 25 -0.15 7.79 -0.62
N ALA A 26 1.13 7.52 -0.40
CA ALA A 26 1.58 6.73 0.75
C ALA A 26 1.88 7.61 1.98
N PHE A 27 2.20 8.88 1.77
CA PHE A 27 2.54 9.80 2.84
C PHE A 27 1.36 10.01 3.80
N GLY A 28 1.57 9.70 5.08
CA GLY A 28 0.58 9.85 6.16
C GLY A 28 -0.34 8.64 6.39
N HIS A 29 -0.56 7.80 5.37
CA HIS A 29 -1.34 6.55 5.50
C HIS A 29 -0.46 5.32 5.70
N CYS A 30 0.79 5.41 5.26
CA CYS A 30 1.74 4.32 5.24
C CYS A 30 3.00 4.63 6.02
N GLU A 31 3.54 3.60 6.68
CA GLU A 31 4.77 3.62 7.45
C GLU A 31 5.80 2.71 6.76
N PRO A 32 7.02 3.19 6.47
CA PRO A 32 8.07 2.34 5.92
C PRO A 32 8.49 1.32 6.98
N VAL A 33 8.51 0.05 6.59
CA VAL A 33 8.95 -1.06 7.43
C VAL A 33 10.09 -1.78 6.71
N SER A 34 11.30 -1.55 7.19
CA SER A 34 12.47 -2.32 6.77
C SER A 34 12.31 -3.75 7.27
N SER A 35 12.12 -4.69 6.36
CA SER A 35 12.22 -6.11 6.66
C SER A 35 13.63 -6.56 6.28
N ASP A 36 14.19 -7.50 7.05
CA ASP A 36 15.58 -8.02 7.04
C ASP A 36 16.20 -8.35 5.66
N SER A 37 15.43 -8.32 4.57
CA SER A 37 15.93 -8.57 3.21
C SER A 37 15.27 -7.71 2.13
N HIS A 38 14.18 -6.99 2.42
CA HIS A 38 13.43 -6.22 1.42
C HIS A 38 12.71 -5.03 2.06
N THR A 39 12.63 -3.93 1.32
CA THR A 39 11.82 -2.79 1.75
C THR A 39 10.35 -3.13 1.60
N SER A 40 9.62 -2.95 2.69
CA SER A 40 8.17 -3.11 2.74
C SER A 40 7.56 -1.85 3.32
N VAL A 41 6.29 -1.64 3.04
CA VAL A 41 5.54 -0.47 3.52
C VAL A 41 4.21 -0.96 4.08
N GLU A 42 3.94 -0.65 5.34
CA GLU A 42 2.68 -0.96 6.01
C GLU A 42 1.74 0.23 5.90
N CYS A 43 0.60 0.07 5.24
CA CYS A 43 -0.42 1.08 5.04
C CYS A 43 -1.70 0.72 5.78
N LYS A 44 -2.23 1.65 6.57
CA LYS A 44 -3.51 1.46 7.27
C LYS A 44 -4.66 1.70 6.30
N ALA A 45 -5.60 0.76 6.27
CA ALA A 45 -6.78 0.82 5.41
C ALA A 45 -7.60 2.10 5.64
N GLU A 46 -7.87 2.86 4.57
CA GLU A 46 -8.79 4.01 4.67
C GLU A 46 -10.20 3.54 5.00
N GLY A 47 -10.65 3.86 6.21
CA GLY A 47 -11.93 3.44 6.77
C GLY A 47 -11.86 2.23 7.71
N SER A 48 -10.67 1.66 7.96
CA SER A 48 -10.49 0.52 8.87
C SER A 48 -9.19 0.64 9.67
N GLN A 49 -9.32 0.88 10.98
CA GLN A 49 -8.18 0.92 11.91
C GLN A 49 -7.62 -0.48 12.23
N HIS A 50 -8.44 -1.50 12.00
CA HIS A 50 -8.13 -2.90 12.28
C HIS A 50 -7.40 -3.60 11.13
N ILE A 51 -7.31 -2.98 9.94
CA ILE A 51 -6.73 -3.61 8.75
C ILE A 51 -5.51 -2.80 8.32
N SER A 52 -4.38 -3.49 8.14
CA SER A 52 -3.15 -2.91 7.61
C SER A 52 -2.66 -3.76 6.44
N TYR A 53 -2.36 -3.11 5.33
CA TYR A 53 -1.84 -3.72 4.12
C TYR A 53 -0.33 -3.56 4.08
N VAL A 54 0.39 -4.64 3.80
CA VAL A 54 1.82 -4.61 3.62
C VAL A 54 2.11 -4.77 2.14
N PHE A 55 2.72 -3.73 1.59
CA PHE A 55 3.25 -3.71 0.23
C PHE A 55 4.73 -4.03 0.28
N SER A 56 5.17 -4.89 -0.63
CA SER A 56 6.59 -5.28 -0.72
C SER A 56 6.95 -5.46 -2.18
N GLY A 57 8.07 -4.91 -2.60
CA GLY A 57 8.57 -5.08 -3.96
C GLY A 57 10.07 -4.92 -4.03
N GLU A 58 10.59 -4.97 -5.25
CA GLU A 58 11.98 -4.60 -5.50
C GLU A 58 12.09 -3.08 -5.49
N TRP A 59 12.98 -2.57 -4.64
CA TRP A 59 13.38 -1.17 -4.63
C TRP A 59 14.87 -1.09 -4.39
N SER A 60 15.54 -0.34 -5.26
CA SER A 60 16.99 -0.16 -5.24
C SER A 60 17.41 1.12 -4.51
N GLY A 61 16.56 1.64 -3.62
CA GLY A 61 16.91 2.79 -2.80
C GLY A 61 17.49 2.40 -1.44
N PRO A 62 17.94 3.39 -0.66
CA PRO A 62 18.53 3.18 0.66
C PRO A 62 17.53 2.54 1.63
N GLU A 63 17.95 1.47 2.30
CA GLU A 63 17.13 0.77 3.28
C GLU A 63 16.68 1.72 4.42
N GLY A 64 15.42 1.64 4.84
CA GLY A 64 14.86 2.52 5.87
C GLY A 64 14.37 3.88 5.38
N LEU A 65 14.46 4.16 4.08
CA LEU A 65 13.76 5.29 3.46
C LEU A 65 12.43 4.83 2.84
N MET A 66 11.48 5.78 2.76
CA MET A 66 10.20 5.51 2.14
C MET A 66 10.34 5.61 0.61
N PRO A 67 9.99 4.56 -0.15
CA PRO A 67 10.03 4.63 -1.61
C PRO A 67 9.02 5.68 -2.14
N PRO A 68 9.32 6.30 -3.29
CA PRO A 68 8.40 7.25 -3.93
C PRO A 68 7.15 6.53 -4.45
N ASP A 69 6.09 7.30 -4.68
CA ASP A 69 4.82 6.78 -5.21
C ASP A 69 4.97 6.08 -6.57
N ASP A 70 5.91 6.51 -7.42
CA ASP A 70 6.25 5.84 -8.69
C ASP A 70 6.77 4.40 -8.52
N VAL A 71 7.40 4.08 -7.39
CA VAL A 71 7.83 2.72 -7.07
C VAL A 71 6.67 1.96 -6.44
N LEU A 72 6.01 2.57 -5.45
CA LEU A 72 4.89 1.98 -4.73
C LEU A 72 3.72 1.63 -5.64
N LYS A 73 3.40 2.43 -6.66
CA LYS A 73 2.29 2.15 -7.60
C LYS A 73 2.43 0.78 -8.30
N ASN A 74 3.66 0.31 -8.47
CA ASN A 74 3.97 -0.99 -9.07
C ASN A 74 4.01 -2.12 -8.02
N TRP A 75 3.92 -1.79 -6.73
CA TRP A 75 3.91 -2.77 -5.66
C TRP A 75 2.50 -3.29 -5.41
N ASP A 76 2.42 -4.59 -5.21
CA ASP A 76 1.21 -5.30 -4.82
C ASP A 76 1.14 -5.55 -3.31
N VAL A 77 -0.09 -5.69 -2.82
CA VAL A 77 -0.34 -6.13 -1.45
C VAL A 77 0.18 -7.55 -1.30
N ARG A 78 1.23 -7.72 -0.51
CA ARG A 78 1.84 -9.03 -0.26
C ARG A 78 1.31 -9.69 1.00
N LYS A 79 0.91 -8.89 1.99
CA LYS A 79 0.38 -9.37 3.26
C LYS A 79 -0.70 -8.43 3.79
N ILE A 80 -1.71 -8.98 4.44
CA ILE A 80 -2.78 -8.23 5.11
C ILE A 80 -2.73 -8.60 6.58
N ILE A 81 -2.59 -7.58 7.42
CA ILE A 81 -2.55 -7.69 8.87
C ILE A 81 -3.91 -7.26 9.40
N TRP A 82 -4.52 -8.12 10.20
CA TRP A 82 -5.72 -7.82 10.95
C TRP A 82 -5.35 -7.64 12.43
N ARG A 83 -5.63 -6.46 12.98
CA ARG A 83 -5.52 -6.15 14.42
C ARG A 83 -6.91 -6.33 15.05
N ARG A 84 -6.94 -6.98 16.23
CA ARG A 84 -8.17 -7.24 16.99
C ARG A 84 -8.61 -6.01 17.76
#